data_AF-A0A959H831-F1
#
_entry.id   AF-A0A959H831-F1
#
_cell.length_a   1.000
_cell.length_b   1.000
_cell.length_c   1.000
_cell.angle_alpha   90.00
_cell.angle_beta   90.00
_cell.angle_gamma   90.00
#
_symmetry.space_group_name_H-M   'P 1'
#
loop_
_entity.id
_entity.type
_entity.pdbx_description
1 polymer ?
#
loop_
_entity_poly.entity_id
_entity_poly.type
_entity_poly.pdbx_seq_one_letter_code
_entity_poly.pdbx_strand_id
1 'polypeptide(L)'
;GKVFKGVLVSDFYVGYSPADTPKQKCNAHLIRDLKYIVLAEPQSTAFAQDVITMLLDAKKLADNGQRQEHWIKQAKDKLQELIEQELEEKQEEAIKIRNRLRKHKNEILLFLENPAVPFTNNATERAIRPVVVHR
;
A
#
# COMPACT_ATOMS: atom_id res chain seq x y z
N GLY A 1 21.07 -23.85 -0.36
CA GLY A 1 19.95 -23.49 0.53
C GLY A 1 18.77 -23.04 -0.31
N LYS A 2 17.56 -23.50 0.01
CA LYS A 2 16.37 -23.36 -0.84
C LYS A 2 16.08 -21.89 -1.20
N VAL A 3 15.98 -21.63 -2.50
CA VAL A 3 15.59 -20.34 -3.10
C VAL A 3 14.13 -20.04 -2.75
N PHE A 4 13.87 -18.93 -2.07
CA PHE A 4 12.53 -18.52 -1.65
C PHE A 4 11.83 -17.80 -2.82
N LYS A 5 10.86 -18.47 -3.46
CA LYS A 5 10.01 -17.93 -4.55
C LYS A 5 8.81 -17.17 -3.99
N GLY A 6 9.04 -16.11 -3.20
CA GLY A 6 7.96 -15.31 -2.60
C GLY A 6 8.15 -13.82 -2.83
N VAL A 7 7.06 -13.08 -3.01
CA VAL A 7 7.05 -11.61 -3.01
C VAL A 7 7.28 -11.15 -1.58
N LEU A 8 8.43 -10.53 -1.32
CA LEU A 8 8.75 -9.80 -0.10
C LEU A 8 7.77 -8.65 0.04
N VAL A 9 7.23 -8.40 1.22
CA VAL A 9 6.39 -7.21 1.43
C VAL A 9 7.13 -6.36 2.45
N SER A 10 7.46 -5.13 2.06
CA SER A 10 8.40 -4.26 2.78
C SER A 10 7.73 -2.94 3.13
N ASP A 11 8.08 -2.43 4.30
CA ASP A 11 7.66 -1.11 4.74
C ASP A 11 8.41 -0.03 3.95
N PHE A 12 8.06 1.25 4.14
CA PHE A 12 8.78 2.37 3.52
C PHE A 12 10.08 2.72 4.25
N TYR A 13 10.50 1.90 5.21
CA TYR A 13 11.71 2.10 6.01
C TYR A 13 12.98 1.63 5.26
N VAL A 14 13.99 2.49 5.17
CA VAL A 14 15.31 2.23 4.55
C VAL A 14 16.26 1.60 5.59
N GLY A 15 15.76 0.68 6.41
CA GLY A 15 16.56 -0.06 7.38
C GLY A 15 16.58 -1.52 7.02
N TYR A 16 17.65 -1.95 6.33
CA TYR A 16 17.93 -3.31 5.83
C TYR A 16 17.13 -3.74 4.58
N SER A 17 17.78 -3.64 3.42
CA SER A 17 17.27 -4.17 2.14
C SER A 17 18.34 -5.01 1.43
N PRO A 18 18.29 -6.35 1.55
CA PRO A 18 18.92 -7.24 0.56
C PRO A 18 18.26 -7.02 -0.81
N ALA A 19 19.06 -7.08 -1.87
CA ALA A 19 18.72 -6.53 -3.19
C ALA A 19 17.76 -7.39 -4.05
N ASP A 20 17.58 -8.69 -3.76
CA ASP A 20 17.03 -9.65 -4.74
C ASP A 20 15.71 -10.32 -4.32
N THR A 21 14.65 -9.57 -3.99
CA THR A 21 13.31 -10.17 -3.79
C THR A 21 12.19 -9.22 -4.23
N PRO A 22 11.16 -9.70 -4.97
CA PRO A 22 10.06 -8.84 -5.44
C PRO A 22 9.37 -8.17 -4.25
N LYS A 23 9.13 -6.86 -4.27
CA LYS A 23 8.61 -6.10 -3.11
C LYS A 23 7.14 -5.69 -3.31
N GLN A 24 6.22 -6.01 -2.40
CA GLN A 24 4.92 -5.34 -2.26
C GLN A 24 5.00 -4.34 -1.11
N LYS A 25 4.35 -3.18 -1.21
CA LYS A 25 4.24 -2.24 -0.08
C LYS A 25 2.98 -2.59 0.73
N CYS A 26 3.13 -2.71 2.05
CA CYS A 26 2.01 -3.11 2.91
C CYS A 26 0.95 -1.99 2.96
N ASN A 27 -0.26 -2.24 2.43
CA ASN A 27 -1.33 -1.24 2.45
C ASN A 27 -1.77 -0.86 3.88
N ALA A 28 -1.54 -1.72 4.88
CA ALA A 28 -1.79 -1.37 6.28
C ALA A 28 -0.83 -0.28 6.80
N HIS A 29 0.44 -0.30 6.36
CA HIS A 29 1.40 0.75 6.70
C HIS A 29 1.08 2.05 5.97
N LEU A 30 0.68 1.98 4.71
CA LEU A 30 0.20 3.13 3.97
C LEU A 30 -1.03 3.79 4.64
N ILE A 31 -2.01 3.00 5.09
CA ILE A 31 -3.18 3.51 5.83
C ILE A 31 -2.77 4.16 7.17
N ARG A 32 -1.76 3.61 7.87
CA ARG A 32 -1.27 4.21 9.13
C ARG A 32 -0.64 5.57 8.88
N ASP A 33 0.22 5.69 7.87
CA ASP A 33 0.85 6.95 7.48
C ASP A 33 -0.21 7.99 7.09
N LEU A 34 -1.23 7.59 6.32
CA LEU A 34 -2.35 8.47 5.94
C LEU A 34 -3.15 8.95 7.15
N LYS A 35 -3.38 8.09 8.16
CA LYS A 35 -4.04 8.50 9.40
C LYS A 35 -3.22 9.51 10.21
N TYR A 36 -1.89 9.40 10.16
CA TYR A 36 -1.02 10.39 10.77
C TYR A 36 -1.14 11.76 10.06
N ILE A 37 -1.21 11.77 8.72
CA ILE A 37 -1.41 13.00 7.93
C ILE A 37 -2.70 13.73 8.34
N VAL A 38 -3.80 13.01 8.56
CA VAL A 38 -5.06 13.61 9.04
C VAL A 38 -4.88 14.40 10.34
N LEU A 39 -3.97 13.96 11.22
CA LEU A 39 -3.70 14.62 12.50
C LEU A 39 -2.65 15.74 12.38
N ALA A 40 -1.58 15.49 11.61
CA ALA A 40 -0.41 16.36 11.54
C ALA A 40 -0.51 17.45 10.45
N GLU A 41 -1.31 17.22 9.41
CA GLU A 41 -1.47 18.09 8.25
C GLU A 41 -2.97 18.23 7.91
N PRO A 42 -3.78 18.93 8.73
CA PRO A 42 -5.25 18.96 8.59
C PRO A 42 -5.75 19.42 7.22
N GLN A 43 -5.01 20.31 6.55
CA GLN A 43 -5.27 20.76 5.17
C GLN A 43 -5.23 19.61 4.14
N SER A 44 -4.58 18.51 4.46
CA SER A 44 -4.46 17.32 3.62
C SER A 44 -5.42 16.20 4.01
N THR A 45 -6.32 16.45 4.96
CA THR A 45 -7.28 15.45 5.46
C THR A 45 -8.13 14.86 4.34
N ALA A 46 -8.62 15.68 3.42
CA ALA A 46 -9.44 15.22 2.29
C ALA A 46 -8.66 14.23 1.42
N PHE A 47 -7.47 14.62 0.95
CA PHE A 47 -6.59 13.73 0.19
C PHE A 47 -6.29 12.43 0.94
N ALA A 48 -5.96 12.51 2.23
CA ALA A 48 -5.62 11.34 3.02
C ALA A 48 -6.81 10.37 3.17
N GLN A 49 -8.01 10.91 3.43
CA GLN A 49 -9.24 10.13 3.55
C GLN A 49 -9.64 9.50 2.22
N ASP A 50 -9.46 10.19 1.09
CA ASP A 50 -9.76 9.64 -0.22
C ASP A 50 -8.86 8.46 -0.58
N VAL A 51 -7.56 8.55 -0.27
CA VAL A 51 -6.62 7.44 -0.47
C VAL A 51 -6.96 6.26 0.44
N ILE A 52 -7.28 6.50 1.72
CA ILE A 52 -7.71 5.44 2.64
C ILE A 52 -8.97 4.74 2.11
N THR A 53 -9.96 5.52 1.68
CA THR A 53 -11.24 5.01 1.18
C THR A 53 -11.01 4.14 -0.07
N MET A 54 -10.24 4.64 -1.03
CA MET A 54 -9.88 3.89 -2.24
C MET A 54 -9.22 2.54 -1.90
N LEU A 55 -8.27 2.51 -0.96
CA LEU A 55 -7.60 1.27 -0.55
C LEU A 55 -8.57 0.27 0.11
N LEU A 56 -9.48 0.76 0.96
CA LEU A 56 -10.46 -0.09 1.64
C LEU A 56 -11.53 -0.62 0.67
N ASP A 57 -11.97 0.18 -0.29
CA ASP A 57 -12.92 -0.26 -1.30
C ASP A 57 -12.29 -1.28 -2.26
N ALA A 58 -11.04 -1.05 -2.67
CA ALA A 58 -10.26 -2.05 -3.40
C ALA A 58 -10.13 -3.35 -2.59
N LYS A 59 -9.89 -3.28 -1.27
CA LYS A 59 -9.89 -4.47 -0.40
C LYS A 59 -11.24 -5.19 -0.43
N LYS A 60 -12.35 -4.47 -0.28
CA LYS A 60 -13.71 -5.07 -0.32
C LYS A 60 -13.98 -5.78 -1.64
N LEU A 61 -13.59 -5.18 -2.77
CA LEU A 61 -13.70 -5.81 -4.09
C LEU A 61 -12.93 -7.15 -4.11
N ALA A 62 -11.69 -7.16 -3.61
CA ALA A 62 -10.88 -8.38 -3.54
C ALA A 62 -11.48 -9.45 -2.62
N ASP A 63 -11.98 -9.06 -1.45
CA ASP A 63 -12.61 -9.95 -0.46
C ASP A 63 -13.90 -10.59 -1.03
N ASN A 64 -14.65 -9.83 -1.83
CA ASN A 64 -15.87 -10.31 -2.50
C ASN A 64 -15.60 -11.08 -3.80
N GLY A 65 -14.33 -11.27 -4.19
CA GLY A 65 -13.97 -11.90 -5.46
C GLY A 65 -14.31 -11.07 -6.70
N GLN A 66 -14.60 -9.78 -6.55
CA GLN A 66 -14.92 -8.84 -7.63
C GLN A 66 -13.64 -8.41 -8.36
N ARG A 67 -13.15 -9.30 -9.23
CA ARG A 67 -11.86 -9.17 -9.93
C ARG A 67 -12.03 -9.04 -11.44
N GLN A 68 -13.25 -8.76 -11.90
CA GLN A 68 -13.50 -8.47 -13.31
C GLN A 68 -12.77 -7.19 -13.73
N GLU A 69 -12.40 -7.11 -15.01
CA GLU A 69 -11.61 -6.02 -15.58
C GLU A 69 -12.16 -4.63 -15.22
N HIS A 70 -13.48 -4.44 -15.24
CA HIS A 70 -14.10 -3.16 -14.93
C HIS A 70 -13.91 -2.71 -13.47
N TRP A 71 -13.85 -3.62 -12.50
CA TRP A 71 -13.58 -3.26 -11.09
C TRP A 71 -12.12 -2.89 -10.88
N ILE A 72 -11.22 -3.65 -11.50
CA ILE A 72 -9.78 -3.39 -11.47
C ILE A 72 -9.48 -2.05 -12.13
N LYS A 73 -10.11 -1.79 -13.28
CA LYS A 73 -9.99 -0.51 -14.00
C LYS A 73 -10.50 0.65 -13.14
N GLN A 74 -11.68 0.54 -12.54
CA GLN A 74 -12.19 1.59 -11.63
C GLN A 74 -11.24 1.89 -10.48
N ALA A 75 -10.66 0.88 -9.84
CA ALA A 75 -9.69 1.08 -8.76
C ALA A 75 -8.39 1.77 -9.27
N LYS A 76 -7.91 1.38 -10.46
CA LYS A 76 -6.73 1.99 -11.10
C LYS A 76 -6.99 3.44 -11.52
N ASP A 77 -8.15 3.73 -12.09
CA ASP A 77 -8.56 5.07 -12.48
C ASP A 77 -8.65 5.97 -11.24
N LYS A 78 -9.26 5.48 -10.14
CA LYS A 78 -9.31 6.22 -8.88
C LYS A 78 -7.92 6.50 -8.30
N LEU A 79 -7.01 5.53 -8.35
CA LEU A 79 -5.62 5.73 -7.93
C LEU A 79 -4.92 6.79 -8.80
N GLN A 80 -5.18 6.78 -10.11
CA GLN A 80 -4.59 7.76 -11.03
C GLN A 80 -5.11 9.18 -10.74
N GLU A 81 -6.41 9.37 -10.51
CA GLU A 81 -6.99 10.66 -10.09
C GLU A 81 -6.29 11.22 -8.85
N LEU A 82 -6.09 10.37 -7.83
CA LEU A 82 -5.41 10.77 -6.59
C LEU A 82 -3.94 11.12 -6.80
N ILE A 83 -3.26 10.43 -7.73
CA ILE A 83 -1.88 10.73 -8.10
C ILE A 83 -1.76 12.07 -8.85
N GLU A 84 -2.81 12.46 -9.57
CA GLU A 84 -2.85 13.69 -10.38
C GLU A 84 -3.40 14.89 -9.61
N GLN A 85 -4.00 14.67 -8.44
CA GLN A 85 -4.51 15.73 -7.60
C GLN A 85 -3.44 16.79 -7.29
N GLU A 86 -3.81 18.05 -7.51
CA GLU A 86 -3.01 19.20 -7.16
C GLU A 86 -2.98 19.35 -5.63
N LEU A 87 -1.79 19.57 -5.10
CA LEU A 87 -1.53 19.74 -3.68
C LEU A 87 -0.66 20.99 -3.53
N GLU A 88 -0.95 21.81 -2.54
CA GLU A 88 -0.19 23.01 -2.23
C GLU A 88 1.19 22.67 -1.63
N GLU A 89 2.17 23.56 -1.77
CA GLU A 89 3.53 23.34 -1.23
C GLU A 89 3.55 23.06 0.28
N LYS A 90 2.60 23.64 1.03
CA LYS A 90 2.40 23.43 2.48
C LYS A 90 1.87 22.03 2.85
N GLN A 91 1.59 21.17 1.86
CA GLN A 91 1.09 19.81 2.03
C GLN A 91 2.23 18.78 1.85
N GLU A 92 3.34 19.00 2.54
CA GLU A 92 4.57 18.24 2.35
C GLU A 92 4.38 16.73 2.54
N GLU A 93 3.64 16.32 3.58
CA GLU A 93 3.43 14.89 3.86
C GLU A 93 2.49 14.25 2.84
N ALA A 94 1.43 14.96 2.43
CA ALA A 94 0.57 14.49 1.35
C ALA A 94 1.32 14.38 0.02
N ILE A 95 2.20 15.33 -0.30
CA ILE A 95 3.05 15.27 -1.50
C ILE A 95 3.97 14.05 -1.46
N LYS A 96 4.59 13.75 -0.31
CA LYS A 96 5.42 12.54 -0.13
C LYS A 96 4.60 11.27 -0.37
N ILE A 97 3.38 11.19 0.16
CA ILE A 97 2.50 10.05 -0.08
C ILE A 97 2.07 9.97 -1.55
N ARG A 98 1.64 11.07 -2.18
CA ARG A 98 1.28 11.10 -3.60
C ARG A 98 2.43 10.59 -4.49
N ASN A 99 3.66 11.03 -4.22
CA ASN A 99 4.84 10.58 -4.96
C ASN A 99 5.11 9.09 -4.78
N ARG A 100 4.87 8.58 -3.57
CA ARG A 100 4.95 7.16 -3.24
C ARG A 100 3.86 6.34 -3.94
N LEU A 101 2.61 6.83 -3.98
CA LEU A 101 1.52 6.24 -4.77
C LEU A 101 1.91 6.15 -6.25
N ARG A 102 2.44 7.24 -6.81
CA ARG A 102 2.91 7.30 -8.20
C ARG A 102 4.01 6.27 -8.49
N LYS A 103 5.01 6.18 -7.59
CA LYS A 103 6.14 5.26 -7.72
C LYS A 103 5.71 3.79 -7.67
N HIS A 104 4.72 3.47 -6.83
CA HIS A 104 4.31 2.09 -6.53
C HIS A 104 2.92 1.73 -7.08
N LYS A 105 2.40 2.48 -8.05
CA LYS A 105 1.01 2.35 -8.53
C LYS A 105 0.63 0.94 -9.00
N ASN A 106 1.58 0.22 -9.60
CA ASN A 106 1.37 -1.16 -10.07
C ASN A 106 1.42 -2.18 -8.92
N GLU A 107 2.03 -1.84 -7.79
CA GLU A 107 2.22 -2.75 -6.65
C GLU A 107 1.09 -2.60 -5.61
N ILE A 108 0.53 -1.40 -5.47
CA ILE A 108 -0.49 -1.06 -4.46
C ILE A 108 -1.79 -1.84 -4.67
N LEU A 109 -2.20 -2.02 -5.93
CA LEU A 109 -3.44 -2.70 -6.31
C LEU A 109 -3.22 -4.12 -6.85
N LEU A 110 -1.99 -4.65 -6.80
CA LEU A 110 -1.67 -5.98 -7.34
C LEU A 110 -2.53 -7.10 -6.73
N PHE A 111 -2.94 -6.94 -5.47
CA PHE A 111 -3.83 -7.87 -4.78
C PHE A 111 -5.23 -8.00 -5.41
N LEU A 112 -5.67 -7.04 -6.24
CA LEU A 112 -6.91 -7.14 -7.03
C LEU A 112 -6.73 -8.02 -8.27
N GLU A 113 -5.56 -7.94 -8.91
CA GLU A 113 -5.23 -8.71 -10.12
C GLU A 113 -4.81 -10.14 -9.78
N ASN A 114 -4.13 -10.33 -8.65
CA ASN A 114 -3.61 -11.63 -8.23
C ASN A 114 -4.15 -12.03 -6.84
N PRO A 115 -5.05 -13.02 -6.75
CA PRO A 115 -5.60 -13.50 -5.47
C PRO A 115 -4.56 -14.07 -4.50
N ALA A 116 -3.38 -14.50 -4.98
CA ALA A 116 -2.31 -15.00 -4.13
C ALA A 116 -1.56 -13.88 -3.39
N VAL A 117 -1.78 -12.61 -3.78
CA VAL A 117 -1.15 -11.43 -3.18
C VAL A 117 -2.11 -10.88 -2.12
N PRO A 118 -1.74 -10.88 -0.82
CA PRO A 118 -2.62 -10.36 0.22
C PRO A 118 -2.63 -8.83 0.24
N PHE A 119 -3.73 -8.23 0.73
CA PHE A 119 -3.83 -6.78 0.96
C PHE A 119 -2.83 -6.27 2.01
N THR A 120 -2.57 -7.09 3.03
CA THR A 120 -1.65 -6.80 4.13
C THR A 120 -0.51 -7.80 4.18
N ASN A 121 0.62 -7.41 4.75
CA ASN A 121 1.76 -8.30 4.96
C ASN A 121 1.62 -9.32 6.11
N ASN A 122 0.40 -9.64 6.54
CA ASN A 122 0.19 -10.48 7.72
C ASN A 122 0.85 -11.87 7.61
N ALA A 123 1.06 -12.38 6.39
CA ALA A 123 1.73 -13.66 6.15
C ALA A 123 3.24 -13.60 6.43
N THR A 124 3.95 -12.56 5.96
CA THR A 124 5.38 -12.41 6.24
C THR A 124 5.62 -12.04 7.71
N GLU A 125 4.77 -11.22 8.32
CA GLU A 125 4.86 -10.92 9.77
C GLU A 125 4.63 -12.17 10.64
N ARG A 126 3.68 -13.05 10.26
CA ARG A 126 3.44 -14.32 10.95
C ARG A 126 4.56 -15.33 10.72
N ALA A 127 5.15 -15.37 9.53
CA ALA A 127 6.27 -16.26 9.19
C ALA A 127 7.58 -15.87 9.88
N ILE A 128 7.79 -14.58 10.20
CA ILE A 128 8.96 -14.08 10.95
C ILE A 128 8.75 -14.20 12.48
N ARG A 129 7.51 -14.39 12.95
CA ARG A 129 7.20 -14.48 14.39
C ARG A 129 7.77 -15.65 15.21
N PRO A 130 8.30 -16.78 14.67
CA PRO A 130 8.89 -17.81 15.53
C PRO A 130 10.38 -17.61 15.86
N VAL A 131 10.98 -16.42 15.71
CA VAL A 131 12.39 -16.18 16.12
C VAL A 131 12.62 -14.82 16.79
N VAL A 132 11.73 -14.39 17.68
CA VAL A 132 12.09 -13.42 18.72
C VAL A 132 11.56 -13.92 20.06
N VAL A 133 12.16 -15.00 20.54
CA VAL A 133 12.19 -15.29 21.96
C VAL A 133 13.41 -14.55 22.50
N HIS A 134 13.17 -13.46 23.22
CA HIS A 134 14.16 -12.83 24.08
C HIS A 134 14.83 -13.90 24.96
N ARG A 135 16.16 -13.87 25.01
CA ARG A 135 16.92 -14.27 26.19
C ARG A 135 17.62 -13.01 26.69
#